data_AF-A0A924IX40-F1
#
_entry.id   AF-A0A924IX40-F1
#
_cell.length_a   1.000
_cell.length_b   1.000
_cell.length_c   1.000
_cell.angle_alpha   90.00
_cell.angle_beta   90.00
_cell.angle_gamma   90.00
#
_symmetry.space_group_name_H-M   'P 1'
#
loop_
_entity.id
_entity.type
_entity.pdbx_description
1 polymer ?
#
loop_
_entity_poly.entity_id
_entity_poly.type
_entity_poly.pdbx_seq_one_letter_code
_entity_poly.pdbx_strand_id
1 'polypeptide(L)'
;MNIPVVLKYKNRFSKRWGFTADAGILINVKTKTDYTNNGSLNYEAIYQFTKSSDGGVTWYYDNAATPSVNYWFITKEQFFKNNKDGDVQAYFNSLRSQGYNVGLGVAPNAKTGTVTYKTGSIGFIVQPSVNFFLSDKVALNLGAFYLYQPMTRTETNNYRLTDGVGSYNSVVSNVTANNNQSYGVNLGARFFVFQAKDRDGDGIRDKKDKCPDVAGLAKFEGYPDTDGDGIPDKDDLCPTVAGLVRFHGCPDTDGDGIPDKDNLCPTIAGPVQLRGCPDRDGDGIADKDDKCPDQPGLAQFSGCPDTDGDGIPDNEDKCPTVAGPVSNQGCPDTTKVVP
;
A
#
# COMPACT_ATOMS: atom_id res chain seq x y z
N MET A 1 -10.90 -30.04 0.46
CA MET A 1 -9.97 -29.36 1.38
C MET A 1 -8.87 -28.69 0.58
N ASN A 2 -8.67 -27.40 0.80
CA ASN A 2 -7.63 -26.59 0.17
C ASN A 2 -6.64 -26.16 1.25
N ILE A 3 -5.34 -26.33 0.99
CA ILE A 3 -4.27 -25.89 1.90
C ILE A 3 -3.54 -24.73 1.23
N PRO A 4 -3.67 -23.49 1.74
CA PRO A 4 -2.92 -22.35 1.23
C PRO A 4 -1.47 -22.36 1.73
N VAL A 5 -0.53 -22.10 0.83
CA VAL A 5 0.84 -21.73 1.16
C VAL A 5 1.05 -20.33 0.60
N VAL A 6 1.07 -19.34 1.49
CA VAL A 6 1.07 -17.91 1.13
C VAL A 6 2.27 -17.17 1.71
N LEU A 7 2.82 -16.28 0.90
CA LEU A 7 3.67 -15.20 1.35
C LEU A 7 2.78 -14.11 1.96
N LYS A 8 3.22 -13.57 3.09
CA LYS A 8 2.49 -12.54 3.82
C LYS A 8 3.27 -11.23 3.80
N TYR A 9 2.65 -10.20 3.27
CA TYR A 9 3.10 -8.82 3.40
C TYR A 9 2.32 -8.14 4.53
N LYS A 10 3.03 -7.35 5.35
CA LYS A 10 2.45 -6.55 6.43
C LYS A 10 3.13 -5.18 6.41
N ASN A 11 2.33 -4.14 6.37
CA ASN A 11 2.77 -2.77 6.58
C ASN A 11 1.82 -2.08 7.56
N ARG A 12 2.35 -1.37 8.54
CA ARG A 12 1.55 -0.57 9.49
C ARG A 12 1.94 0.88 9.25
N PHE A 13 0.98 1.68 8.80
CA PHE A 13 1.22 3.10 8.52
C PHE A 13 0.69 4.01 9.63
N SER A 14 0.02 3.47 10.65
CA SER A 14 -0.26 4.18 11.91
C SER A 14 -0.49 3.22 13.08
N LYS A 15 -0.57 3.74 14.31
CA LYS A 15 -0.89 2.95 15.51
C LYS A 15 -2.20 2.16 15.39
N ARG A 16 -3.19 2.61 14.62
CA ARG A 16 -4.47 1.90 14.48
C ARG A 16 -4.69 1.26 13.11
N TRP A 17 -3.96 1.66 12.08
CA TRP A 17 -4.21 1.22 10.71
C TRP A 17 -3.00 0.59 10.06
N GLY A 18 -3.25 -0.46 9.28
CA GLY A 18 -2.25 -1.05 8.42
C GLY A 18 -2.85 -1.84 7.28
N PHE A 19 -1.96 -2.35 6.43
CA PHE A 19 -2.27 -3.13 5.26
C PHE A 19 -1.58 -4.49 5.34
N THR A 20 -2.28 -5.52 4.91
CA THR A 20 -1.71 -6.86 4.73
C THR A 20 -2.12 -7.40 3.37
N ALA A 21 -1.24 -8.18 2.76
CA ALA A 21 -1.55 -8.91 1.55
C ALA A 21 -1.00 -10.33 1.67
N ASP A 22 -1.87 -11.31 1.46
CA ASP A 22 -1.50 -12.70 1.42
C ASP A 22 -1.59 -13.17 -0.04
N ALA A 23 -0.51 -13.74 -0.58
CA ALA A 23 -0.48 -14.23 -1.96
C ALA A 23 0.31 -15.54 -2.05
N GLY A 24 -0.20 -16.51 -2.81
CA GLY A 24 0.52 -17.77 -3.00
C GLY A 24 -0.30 -18.86 -3.64
N ILE A 25 0.14 -20.10 -3.41
CA ILE A 25 -0.42 -21.30 -4.02
C ILE A 25 -1.46 -21.95 -3.12
N LEU A 26 -2.40 -22.65 -3.75
CA LEU A 26 -3.41 -23.46 -3.08
C LEU A 26 -3.31 -24.89 -3.55
N ILE A 27 -3.00 -25.77 -2.61
CA ILE A 27 -2.87 -27.20 -2.87
C ILE A 27 -4.23 -27.84 -2.59
N ASN A 28 -4.84 -28.41 -3.63
CA ASN A 28 -6.07 -29.18 -3.46
C ASN A 28 -5.76 -30.61 -2.99
N VAL A 29 -6.32 -31.01 -1.86
CA VAL A 29 -6.12 -32.37 -1.33
C VAL A 29 -7.24 -33.31 -1.77
N LYS A 30 -8.48 -32.83 -1.85
CA LYS A 30 -9.66 -33.56 -2.35
C LYS A 30 -10.82 -32.59 -2.50
N THR A 31 -11.50 -32.62 -3.66
CA THR A 31 -12.76 -31.90 -3.87
C THR A 31 -13.85 -32.88 -4.29
N LYS A 32 -14.99 -32.77 -3.62
CA LYS A 32 -16.24 -33.44 -3.96
C LYS A 32 -17.27 -32.35 -4.26
N THR A 33 -17.89 -32.39 -5.43
CA THR A 33 -18.96 -31.46 -5.80
C THR A 33 -20.23 -32.26 -6.05
N ASP A 34 -21.28 -31.93 -5.31
CA ASP A 34 -22.61 -32.45 -5.56
C ASP A 34 -23.34 -31.53 -6.54
N TYR A 35 -24.06 -32.12 -7.49
CA TYR A 35 -24.78 -31.37 -8.52
C TYR A 35 -26.22 -31.86 -8.65
N THR A 36 -27.09 -30.96 -9.11
CA THR A 36 -28.45 -31.26 -9.54
C THR A 36 -28.64 -30.78 -10.97
N ASN A 37 -29.13 -31.64 -11.86
CA ASN A 37 -29.40 -31.32 -13.27
C ASN A 37 -30.84 -31.64 -13.64
N ASN A 38 -31.59 -30.62 -14.07
CA ASN A 38 -32.96 -30.73 -14.55
C ASN A 38 -33.08 -30.57 -16.08
N GLY A 39 -31.95 -30.48 -16.79
CA GLY A 39 -31.92 -30.35 -18.24
C GLY A 39 -32.36 -31.63 -18.93
N SER A 40 -33.05 -31.48 -20.06
CA SER A 40 -33.31 -32.55 -21.02
C SER A 40 -32.37 -32.41 -22.22
N LEU A 41 -32.00 -33.53 -22.83
CA LEU A 41 -31.21 -33.54 -24.05
C LEU A 41 -32.08 -33.68 -25.29
N ASN A 42 -31.68 -32.93 -26.31
CA ASN A 42 -32.08 -33.12 -27.70
C ASN A 42 -30.80 -33.38 -28.50
N TYR A 43 -30.34 -34.62 -28.48
CA TYR A 43 -29.15 -35.06 -29.20
C TYR A 43 -29.52 -35.90 -30.43
N GLU A 44 -28.95 -35.50 -31.55
CA GLU A 44 -29.20 -36.01 -32.90
C GLU A 44 -28.18 -37.12 -33.26
N ALA A 45 -28.56 -38.02 -34.17
CA ALA A 45 -27.85 -39.27 -34.41
C ALA A 45 -26.59 -39.07 -35.25
N ILE A 46 -25.56 -39.89 -35.01
CA ILE A 46 -24.36 -39.94 -35.85
C ILE A 46 -24.29 -41.30 -36.56
N TYR A 47 -24.21 -41.31 -37.90
CA TYR A 47 -23.90 -42.48 -38.72
C TYR A 47 -22.43 -42.50 -39.12
N GLN A 48 -21.88 -43.67 -39.42
CA GLN A 48 -20.65 -43.80 -40.22
C GLN A 48 -21.01 -44.16 -41.67
N PHE A 49 -20.31 -43.57 -42.64
CA PHE A 49 -20.30 -44.06 -44.02
C PHE A 49 -18.90 -44.54 -44.41
N THR A 50 -18.82 -45.49 -45.32
CA THR A 50 -17.60 -45.75 -46.08
C THR A 50 -17.84 -45.37 -47.53
N LYS A 51 -16.92 -44.57 -48.07
CA LYS A 51 -16.84 -44.35 -49.50
C LYS A 51 -16.07 -45.50 -50.12
N SER A 52 -16.72 -46.25 -50.99
CA SER A 52 -16.08 -47.21 -51.87
C SER A 52 -15.19 -46.48 -52.87
N SER A 53 -14.19 -47.18 -53.43
CA SER A 53 -13.20 -46.60 -54.35
C SER A 53 -13.81 -46.10 -55.68
N ASP A 54 -15.06 -46.50 -55.98
CA ASP A 54 -15.86 -46.07 -57.13
C ASP A 54 -16.74 -44.84 -56.82
N GLY A 55 -16.65 -44.27 -55.62
CA GLY A 55 -17.47 -43.15 -55.17
C GLY A 55 -18.84 -43.54 -54.60
N GLY A 56 -19.17 -44.84 -54.55
CA GLY A 56 -20.36 -45.33 -53.88
C GLY A 56 -20.30 -45.09 -52.37
N VAL A 57 -21.42 -44.67 -51.77
CA VAL A 57 -21.52 -44.48 -50.32
C VAL A 57 -22.28 -45.66 -49.73
N THR A 58 -21.61 -46.48 -48.92
CA THR A 58 -22.25 -47.54 -48.15
C THR A 58 -22.41 -47.05 -46.71
N TRP A 59 -23.64 -47.05 -46.25
CA TRP A 59 -24.00 -46.70 -44.88
C TRP A 59 -23.95 -47.96 -44.04
N TYR A 60 -23.25 -47.90 -42.91
CA TYR A 60 -23.31 -48.96 -41.92
C TYR A 60 -23.56 -48.37 -40.55
N TYR A 61 -24.24 -49.18 -39.75
CA TYR A 61 -24.60 -48.85 -38.40
C TYR A 61 -23.39 -49.05 -37.50
N ASP A 62 -22.83 -47.94 -37.01
CA ASP A 62 -21.70 -47.95 -36.07
C ASP A 62 -22.20 -47.68 -34.65
N ASN A 63 -21.83 -48.55 -33.71
CA ASN A 63 -22.13 -48.45 -32.28
C ASN A 63 -20.88 -48.15 -31.43
N ALA A 64 -19.77 -47.78 -32.08
CA ALA A 64 -18.51 -47.47 -31.43
C ALA A 64 -18.63 -46.30 -30.45
N ALA A 65 -17.85 -46.36 -29.37
CA ALA A 65 -17.83 -45.34 -28.32
C ALA A 65 -17.00 -44.09 -28.67
N THR A 66 -16.29 -44.10 -29.80
CA THR A 66 -15.34 -43.05 -30.24
C THR A 66 -15.60 -42.66 -31.69
N PRO A 67 -15.81 -41.36 -32.00
CA PRO A 67 -16.20 -40.97 -33.34
C PRO A 67 -15.09 -40.99 -34.39
N SER A 68 -15.43 -41.36 -35.63
CA SER A 68 -14.55 -41.39 -36.80
C SER A 68 -14.80 -40.21 -37.74
N VAL A 69 -13.84 -39.89 -38.61
CA VAL A 69 -13.93 -38.79 -39.59
C VAL A 69 -14.99 -39.01 -40.67
N ASN A 70 -15.50 -40.23 -40.83
CA ASN A 70 -16.51 -40.57 -41.83
C ASN A 70 -17.93 -40.55 -41.26
N TYR A 71 -18.18 -39.69 -40.27
CA TYR A 71 -19.44 -39.63 -39.56
C TYR A 71 -20.39 -38.55 -40.12
N TRP A 72 -21.70 -38.82 -40.15
CA TRP A 72 -22.73 -37.88 -40.62
C TRP A 72 -23.90 -37.76 -39.63
N PHE A 73 -24.42 -36.54 -39.46
CA PHE A 73 -25.46 -36.24 -38.47
C PHE A 73 -26.87 -36.35 -39.07
N ILE A 74 -27.77 -37.13 -38.45
CA ILE A 74 -29.21 -37.03 -38.74
C ILE A 74 -29.80 -35.97 -37.83
N THR A 75 -30.11 -34.82 -38.41
CA THR A 75 -30.81 -33.77 -37.68
C THR A 75 -32.33 -33.93 -37.77
N LYS A 76 -33.07 -33.31 -36.85
CA LYS A 76 -34.53 -33.18 -36.97
C LYS A 76 -34.90 -32.54 -38.31
N GLU A 77 -34.13 -31.54 -38.74
CA GLU A 77 -34.31 -30.87 -40.02
C GLU A 77 -34.15 -31.85 -41.20
N GLN A 78 -33.13 -32.70 -41.16
CA GLN A 78 -32.90 -33.73 -42.19
C GLN A 78 -34.01 -34.78 -42.21
N PHE A 79 -34.54 -35.15 -41.04
CA PHE A 79 -35.70 -36.02 -40.94
C PHE A 79 -36.92 -35.40 -41.63
N PHE A 80 -37.25 -34.13 -41.33
CA PHE A 80 -38.42 -33.45 -41.90
C PHE A 80 -38.28 -33.14 -43.40
N LYS A 81 -37.05 -32.97 -43.92
CA LYS A 81 -36.80 -32.85 -45.37
C LYS A 81 -37.29 -34.07 -46.15
N ASN A 82 -37.12 -35.25 -45.56
CA ASN A 82 -37.46 -36.53 -46.19
C ASN A 82 -38.79 -37.11 -45.71
N ASN A 83 -39.34 -36.62 -44.59
CA ASN A 83 -40.55 -37.11 -43.94
C ASN A 83 -41.36 -35.93 -43.38
N LYS A 84 -42.07 -35.22 -44.27
CA LYS A 84 -42.76 -33.96 -43.93
C LYS A 84 -43.75 -34.09 -42.77
N ASP A 85 -44.44 -35.22 -42.66
CA ASP A 85 -45.47 -35.49 -41.64
C ASP A 85 -45.06 -36.62 -40.67
N GLY A 86 -43.77 -36.98 -40.65
CA GLY A 86 -43.28 -38.08 -39.84
C GLY A 86 -43.21 -37.76 -38.34
N ASP A 87 -43.40 -38.77 -37.49
CA ASP A 87 -43.14 -38.66 -36.06
C ASP A 87 -41.63 -38.75 -35.79
N VAL A 88 -41.01 -37.57 -35.69
CA VAL A 88 -39.57 -37.44 -35.40
C VAL A 88 -39.20 -38.09 -34.07
N GLN A 89 -40.08 -38.05 -33.06
CA GLN A 89 -39.79 -38.64 -31.76
C GLN A 89 -39.78 -40.17 -31.85
N ALA A 90 -40.76 -40.75 -32.55
CA ALA A 90 -40.82 -42.19 -32.79
C ALA A 90 -39.61 -42.69 -33.61
N TYR A 91 -39.18 -41.95 -34.63
CA TYR A 91 -38.01 -42.28 -35.44
C TYR A 91 -36.73 -42.37 -34.60
N PHE A 92 -36.44 -41.32 -33.81
CA PHE A 92 -35.25 -41.32 -32.94
C PHE A 92 -35.37 -42.32 -31.78
N ASN A 93 -36.57 -42.60 -31.27
CA ASN A 93 -36.79 -43.65 -30.28
C ASN A 93 -36.51 -45.06 -30.85
N SER A 94 -36.89 -45.32 -32.09
CA SER A 94 -36.60 -46.57 -32.80
C SER A 94 -35.10 -46.74 -33.06
N LEU A 95 -34.40 -45.66 -33.38
CA LEU A 95 -32.95 -45.69 -33.46
C LEU A 95 -32.34 -46.01 -32.08
N ARG A 96 -32.78 -45.33 -31.02
CA ARG A 96 -32.25 -45.59 -29.67
C ARG A 96 -32.44 -47.05 -29.23
N SER A 97 -33.58 -47.68 -29.50
CA SER A 97 -33.83 -49.09 -29.14
C SER A 97 -32.93 -50.08 -29.88
N GLN A 98 -32.35 -49.67 -31.01
CA GLN A 98 -31.33 -50.43 -31.74
C GLN A 98 -29.91 -50.22 -31.18
N GLY A 99 -29.76 -49.44 -30.11
CA GLY A 99 -28.50 -49.21 -29.41
C GLY A 99 -27.75 -47.94 -29.82
N TYR A 100 -28.31 -47.11 -30.71
CA TYR A 100 -27.68 -45.85 -31.11
C TYR A 100 -27.69 -44.82 -29.97
N ASN A 101 -26.60 -44.06 -29.87
CA ASN A 101 -26.43 -42.97 -28.90
C ASN A 101 -27.23 -41.73 -29.35
N VAL A 102 -28.56 -41.80 -29.33
CA VAL A 102 -29.47 -40.72 -29.77
C VAL A 102 -30.50 -40.43 -28.69
N GLY A 103 -31.05 -39.23 -28.62
CA GLY A 103 -32.05 -38.92 -27.61
C GLY A 103 -32.75 -37.59 -27.83
N LEU A 104 -34.05 -37.65 -28.15
CA LEU A 104 -34.92 -36.47 -28.21
C LEU A 104 -35.77 -36.40 -26.94
N GLY A 105 -35.77 -35.24 -26.27
CA GLY A 105 -36.54 -35.02 -25.04
C GLY A 105 -36.16 -35.94 -23.87
N VAL A 106 -34.97 -36.53 -23.89
CA VAL A 106 -34.56 -37.50 -22.84
C VAL A 106 -34.10 -36.73 -21.60
N ALA A 107 -34.63 -37.13 -20.44
CA ALA A 107 -34.25 -36.57 -19.15
C ALA A 107 -33.37 -37.57 -18.36
N PRO A 108 -32.47 -37.07 -17.48
CA PRO A 108 -31.73 -37.92 -16.56
C PRO A 108 -32.65 -38.73 -15.65
N ASN A 109 -32.39 -40.03 -15.55
CA ASN A 109 -32.98 -40.89 -14.52
C ASN A 109 -32.48 -40.48 -13.13
N ALA A 110 -31.20 -40.08 -13.04
CA ALA A 110 -30.59 -39.53 -11.83
C ALA A 110 -30.35 -38.02 -12.01
N LYS A 111 -31.17 -37.21 -11.34
CA LYS A 111 -31.03 -35.74 -11.37
C LYS A 111 -29.93 -35.23 -10.46
N THR A 112 -29.45 -36.05 -9.53
CA THR A 112 -28.38 -35.70 -8.60
C THR A 112 -27.20 -36.63 -8.75
N GLY A 113 -26.02 -36.15 -8.42
CA GLY A 113 -24.81 -36.96 -8.41
C GLY A 113 -23.63 -36.23 -7.80
N THR A 114 -22.50 -36.93 -7.79
CA THR A 114 -21.24 -36.42 -7.26
C THR A 114 -20.15 -36.48 -8.33
N VAL A 115 -19.31 -35.45 -8.39
CA VAL A 115 -18.03 -35.46 -9.11
C VAL A 115 -16.88 -35.40 -8.11
N THR A 116 -15.89 -36.28 -8.30
CA THR A 116 -14.63 -36.27 -7.54
C THR A 116 -13.48 -35.88 -8.45
N TYR A 117 -12.63 -34.97 -7.96
CA TYR A 117 -11.47 -34.47 -8.68
C TYR A 117 -10.17 -35.08 -8.16
N LYS A 118 -9.16 -35.16 -9.03
CA LYS A 118 -7.80 -35.62 -8.69
C LYS A 118 -7.21 -34.72 -7.62
N THR A 119 -6.48 -35.36 -6.71
CA THR A 119 -5.69 -34.70 -5.69
C THR A 119 -4.46 -34.04 -6.30
N GLY A 120 -3.99 -32.94 -5.73
CA GLY A 120 -2.73 -32.30 -6.11
C GLY A 120 -2.85 -31.18 -7.16
N SER A 121 -4.05 -30.72 -7.49
CA SER A 121 -4.16 -29.53 -8.33
C SER A 121 -3.65 -28.28 -7.60
N ILE A 122 -2.91 -27.45 -8.33
CA ILE A 122 -2.29 -26.23 -7.79
C ILE A 122 -3.05 -25.04 -8.36
N GLY A 123 -3.68 -24.29 -7.45
CA GLY A 123 -4.28 -22.99 -7.74
C GLY A 123 -3.49 -21.85 -7.12
N PHE A 124 -4.04 -20.65 -7.17
CA PHE A 124 -3.48 -19.47 -6.50
C PHE A 124 -4.55 -18.67 -5.78
N ILE A 125 -4.11 -17.93 -4.76
CA ILE A 125 -4.92 -17.01 -3.97
C ILE A 125 -4.19 -15.68 -3.84
N VAL A 126 -4.96 -14.60 -3.91
CA VAL A 126 -4.53 -13.25 -3.58
C VAL A 126 -5.57 -12.63 -2.66
N GLN A 127 -5.14 -12.08 -1.54
CA GLN A 127 -6.02 -11.56 -0.51
C GLN A 127 -5.42 -10.28 0.14
N PRO A 128 -5.65 -9.10 -0.46
CA PRO A 128 -5.35 -7.81 0.17
C PRO A 128 -6.38 -7.48 1.25
N SER A 129 -5.94 -6.87 2.35
CA SER A 129 -6.82 -6.38 3.40
C SER A 129 -6.29 -5.16 4.13
N VAL A 130 -7.21 -4.29 4.51
CA VAL A 130 -6.97 -3.20 5.46
C VAL A 130 -7.24 -3.74 6.87
N ASN A 131 -6.39 -3.35 7.81
CA ASN A 131 -6.41 -3.84 9.18
C ASN A 131 -6.59 -2.67 10.14
N PHE A 132 -7.53 -2.82 11.07
CA PHE A 132 -7.71 -1.98 12.23
C PHE A 132 -7.13 -2.70 13.46
N PHE A 133 -6.02 -2.23 13.99
CA PHE A 133 -5.32 -2.82 15.12
C PHE A 133 -6.01 -2.45 16.43
N LEU A 134 -6.50 -3.46 17.15
CA LEU A 134 -7.00 -3.35 18.52
C LEU A 134 -5.84 -3.33 19.52
N SER A 135 -4.76 -4.03 19.17
CA SER A 135 -3.46 -4.04 19.86
C SER A 135 -2.38 -4.45 18.86
N ASP A 136 -1.12 -4.49 19.29
CA ASP A 136 -0.04 -4.98 18.41
C ASP A 136 -0.22 -6.45 18.04
N LYS A 137 -0.97 -7.22 18.82
CA LYS A 137 -1.19 -8.66 18.61
C LYS A 137 -2.49 -9.00 17.92
N VAL A 138 -3.45 -8.08 17.86
CA VAL A 138 -4.81 -8.35 17.36
C VAL A 138 -5.29 -7.22 16.47
N ALA A 139 -5.74 -7.55 15.27
CA ALA A 139 -6.40 -6.62 14.36
C ALA A 139 -7.69 -7.19 13.78
N LEU A 140 -8.67 -6.31 13.56
CA LEU A 140 -9.80 -6.59 12.68
C LEU A 140 -9.36 -6.32 11.25
N ASN A 141 -9.71 -7.20 10.31
CA ASN A 141 -9.32 -7.03 8.91
C ASN A 141 -10.54 -7.06 7.99
N LEU A 142 -10.57 -6.15 7.04
CA LEU A 142 -11.53 -6.10 5.94
C LEU A 142 -10.74 -6.19 4.63
N GLY A 143 -11.03 -7.19 3.82
CA GLY A 143 -10.29 -7.43 2.59
C GLY A 143 -11.16 -8.00 1.48
N ALA A 144 -10.53 -8.17 0.33
CA ALA A 144 -11.09 -8.93 -0.77
C ALA A 144 -10.17 -10.13 -1.04
N PHE A 145 -10.71 -11.16 -1.67
CA PHE A 145 -9.92 -12.27 -2.15
C PHE A 145 -10.27 -12.62 -3.59
N TYR A 146 -9.29 -13.13 -4.31
CA TYR A 146 -9.45 -13.81 -5.58
C TYR A 146 -8.76 -15.17 -5.50
N LEU A 147 -9.45 -16.19 -5.99
CA LEU A 147 -9.08 -17.58 -5.96
C LEU A 147 -9.23 -18.15 -7.36
N TYR A 148 -8.18 -18.80 -7.86
CA TYR A 148 -8.25 -19.59 -9.09
C TYR A 148 -7.74 -21.00 -8.82
N GLN A 149 -8.51 -22.01 -9.20
CA GLN A 149 -8.11 -23.42 -9.07
C GLN A 149 -8.55 -24.22 -10.29
N PRO A 150 -7.59 -24.73 -11.09
CA PRO A 150 -7.90 -25.75 -12.08
C PRO A 150 -8.10 -27.10 -11.37
N MET A 151 -9.06 -27.89 -11.84
CA MET A 151 -9.35 -29.23 -11.32
C MET A 151 -9.52 -30.21 -12.48
N THR A 152 -8.90 -31.37 -12.36
CA THR A 152 -9.05 -32.48 -13.32
C THR A 152 -9.79 -33.62 -12.66
N ARG A 153 -10.67 -34.30 -13.39
CA ARG A 153 -11.49 -35.37 -12.81
C ARG A 153 -10.68 -36.66 -12.59
N THR A 154 -11.04 -37.43 -11.55
CA THR A 154 -10.36 -38.72 -11.23
C THR A 154 -10.62 -39.78 -12.30
N GLU A 155 -11.87 -39.85 -12.80
CA GLU A 155 -12.29 -40.77 -13.84
C GLU A 155 -13.19 -40.02 -14.83
N THR A 156 -12.94 -40.21 -16.12
CA THR A 156 -13.81 -39.74 -17.22
C THR A 156 -14.58 -40.93 -17.78
N ASN A 157 -15.90 -40.83 -17.83
CA ASN A 157 -16.71 -41.86 -18.48
C ASN A 157 -16.73 -41.62 -20.00
N ASN A 158 -16.96 -42.70 -20.75
CA ASN A 158 -17.10 -42.67 -22.20
C ASN A 158 -18.17 -41.66 -22.64
N TYR A 159 -17.96 -41.05 -23.82
CA TYR A 159 -18.79 -39.99 -24.44
C TYR A 159 -20.30 -40.33 -24.63
N ARG A 160 -20.73 -41.56 -24.28
CA ARG A 160 -22.12 -42.00 -24.41
C ARG A 160 -23.02 -41.27 -23.41
N LEU A 161 -23.76 -40.30 -23.94
CA LEU A 161 -24.76 -39.52 -23.23
C LEU A 161 -25.98 -40.39 -22.87
N THR A 162 -26.34 -41.36 -23.72
CA THR A 162 -27.38 -42.35 -23.40
C THR A 162 -26.79 -43.75 -23.30
N ASP A 163 -27.26 -44.52 -22.32
CA ASP A 163 -27.14 -45.98 -22.40
C ASP A 163 -28.17 -46.50 -23.41
N GLY A 164 -27.90 -47.60 -24.10
CA GLY A 164 -28.79 -48.13 -25.15
C GLY A 164 -30.18 -48.55 -24.65
N VAL A 165 -30.46 -48.42 -23.35
CA VAL A 165 -31.75 -48.71 -22.71
C VAL A 165 -32.54 -47.44 -22.36
N GLY A 166 -32.01 -46.26 -22.69
CA GLY A 166 -32.71 -44.98 -22.61
C GLY A 166 -32.48 -44.18 -21.34
N SER A 167 -31.57 -44.60 -20.46
CA SER A 167 -31.06 -43.79 -19.36
C SER A 167 -30.05 -42.78 -19.87
N TYR A 168 -30.09 -41.58 -19.27
CA TYR A 168 -29.19 -40.49 -19.59
C TYR A 168 -28.08 -40.33 -18.53
N ASN A 169 -26.83 -40.35 -18.97
CA ASN A 169 -25.66 -40.00 -18.16
C ASN A 169 -25.52 -38.48 -18.12
N SER A 170 -25.52 -37.90 -16.91
CA SER A 170 -25.39 -36.45 -16.71
C SER A 170 -24.26 -35.84 -17.55
N VAL A 171 -24.47 -34.66 -18.20
CA VAL A 171 -23.42 -33.92 -18.95
C VAL A 171 -22.10 -33.83 -18.18
N VAL A 172 -22.20 -33.74 -16.85
CA VAL A 172 -21.04 -33.62 -15.96
C VAL A 172 -20.17 -34.90 -15.97
N SER A 173 -20.69 -36.04 -16.43
CA SER A 173 -19.97 -37.30 -16.63
C SER A 173 -18.91 -37.23 -17.72
N ASN A 174 -19.00 -36.26 -18.63
CA ASN A 174 -18.05 -36.05 -19.73
C ASN A 174 -17.12 -34.85 -19.50
N VAL A 175 -17.29 -34.12 -18.40
CA VAL A 175 -16.41 -33.00 -18.03
C VAL A 175 -15.07 -33.57 -17.55
N THR A 176 -14.02 -33.28 -18.32
CA THR A 176 -12.63 -33.73 -18.08
C THR A 176 -11.88 -32.80 -17.13
N ALA A 177 -12.15 -31.50 -17.22
CA ALA A 177 -11.54 -30.45 -16.41
C ALA A 177 -12.57 -29.38 -16.04
N ASN A 178 -12.35 -28.74 -14.90
CA ASN A 178 -13.14 -27.61 -14.42
C ASN A 178 -12.20 -26.53 -13.87
N ASN A 179 -12.45 -25.27 -14.23
CA ASN A 179 -11.71 -24.13 -13.71
C ASN A 179 -12.60 -23.39 -12.72
N ASN A 180 -12.27 -23.46 -11.44
CA ASN A 180 -12.99 -22.74 -10.40
C ASN A 180 -12.36 -21.36 -10.20
N GLN A 181 -13.18 -20.33 -10.32
CA GLN A 181 -12.84 -18.95 -9.98
C GLN A 181 -13.76 -18.48 -8.87
N SER A 182 -13.20 -17.92 -7.81
CA SER A 182 -13.98 -17.34 -6.72
C SER A 182 -13.41 -16.00 -6.33
N TYR A 183 -14.29 -15.03 -6.11
CA TYR A 183 -13.94 -13.73 -5.58
C TYR A 183 -14.93 -13.39 -4.48
N GLY A 184 -14.50 -12.56 -3.54
CA GLY A 184 -15.37 -12.13 -2.46
C GLY A 184 -14.70 -11.16 -1.53
N VAL A 185 -15.46 -10.76 -0.52
CA VAL A 185 -15.00 -9.90 0.57
C VAL A 185 -14.83 -10.77 1.80
N ASN A 186 -13.82 -10.47 2.61
CA ASN A 186 -13.59 -11.14 3.88
C ASN A 186 -13.54 -10.13 5.02
N LEU A 187 -14.27 -10.44 6.09
CA LEU A 187 -14.17 -9.78 7.38
C LEU A 187 -13.62 -10.79 8.38
N GLY A 188 -12.61 -10.43 9.16
CA GLY A 188 -11.98 -11.36 10.09
C GLY A 188 -11.21 -10.67 11.21
N ALA A 189 -10.71 -11.51 12.12
CA ALA A 189 -9.74 -11.11 13.13
C ALA A 189 -8.41 -11.80 12.84
N ARG A 190 -7.33 -11.02 12.84
CA ARG A 190 -5.97 -11.48 12.63
C ARG A 190 -5.21 -11.44 13.95
N PHE A 191 -4.71 -12.59 14.36
CA PHE A 191 -3.86 -12.76 15.53
C PHE A 191 -2.42 -12.88 15.07
N PHE A 192 -1.56 -12.02 15.60
CA PHE A 192 -0.14 -12.00 15.28
C PHE A 192 0.65 -12.61 16.44
N VAL A 193 0.89 -13.90 16.35
CA VAL A 193 1.68 -14.67 17.32
C VAL A 193 3.16 -14.62 16.92
N PHE A 194 4.06 -14.55 17.91
CA PHE A 194 5.53 -14.46 17.72
C PHE A 194 6.05 -13.19 17.01
N GLN A 195 5.42 -12.03 17.24
CA GLN A 195 6.01 -10.78 16.74
C GLN A 195 7.32 -10.42 17.45
N ALA A 196 8.26 -9.90 16.67
CA ALA A 196 9.42 -9.20 17.21
C ALA A 196 8.93 -7.97 18.02
N LYS A 197 9.61 -7.69 19.12
CA LYS A 197 9.33 -6.55 19.99
C LYS A 197 9.57 -5.24 19.23
N ASP A 198 8.63 -4.31 19.40
CA ASP A 198 8.59 -2.95 18.90
C ASP A 198 7.91 -2.16 20.03
N ARG A 199 8.73 -1.56 20.89
CA ARG A 199 8.35 -1.08 22.23
C ARG A 199 7.60 0.25 22.19
N ASP A 200 8.05 1.16 21.35
CA ASP A 200 7.46 2.50 21.18
C ASP A 200 6.43 2.56 20.04
N GLY A 201 6.39 1.54 19.18
CA GLY A 201 5.39 1.36 18.15
C GLY A 201 5.59 2.26 16.93
N ASP A 202 6.83 2.64 16.64
CA ASP A 202 7.19 3.45 15.46
C ASP A 202 7.30 2.65 14.15
N GLY A 203 7.22 1.32 14.25
CA GLY A 203 7.30 0.39 13.13
C GLY A 203 8.70 -0.15 12.86
N ILE A 204 9.69 0.27 13.65
CA ILE A 204 11.06 -0.23 13.67
C ILE A 204 11.15 -1.23 14.83
N ARG A 205 11.72 -2.40 14.55
CA ARG A 205 11.85 -3.43 15.61
C ARG A 205 12.91 -2.99 16.60
N ASP A 206 12.74 -3.26 17.89
CA ASP A 206 13.71 -2.95 18.96
C ASP A 206 15.17 -3.35 18.63
N LYS A 207 15.37 -4.42 17.83
CA LYS A 207 16.71 -4.89 17.43
C LYS A 207 17.39 -4.02 16.36
N LYS A 208 16.61 -3.24 15.63
CA LYS A 208 17.02 -2.35 14.53
C LYS A 208 16.84 -0.88 14.88
N ASP A 209 16.07 -0.61 15.92
CA ASP A 209 15.79 0.71 16.43
C ASP A 209 16.95 1.21 17.30
N LYS A 210 17.42 2.42 17.02
CA LYS A 210 18.47 3.10 17.79
C LYS A 210 17.92 3.81 19.03
N CYS A 211 16.62 4.08 19.09
CA CYS A 211 15.94 4.68 20.22
C CYS A 211 14.67 3.87 20.63
N PRO A 212 14.80 2.59 21.04
CA PRO A 212 13.67 1.65 21.14
C PRO A 212 12.55 1.97 22.14
N ASP A 213 12.66 3.07 22.88
CA ASP A 213 11.69 3.51 23.89
C ASP A 213 11.03 4.85 23.50
N VAL A 214 11.43 5.47 22.40
CA VAL A 214 10.96 6.77 21.93
C VAL A 214 10.76 6.70 20.42
N ALA A 215 9.49 6.78 20.01
CA ALA A 215 9.11 6.62 18.62
C ALA A 215 9.84 7.61 17.70
N GLY A 216 10.55 7.09 16.70
CA GLY A 216 11.32 7.91 15.77
C GLY A 216 10.97 7.69 14.31
N LEU A 217 11.84 8.21 13.44
CA LEU A 217 11.67 8.12 12.00
C LEU A 217 12.58 7.05 11.42
N ALA A 218 12.05 6.24 10.48
CA ALA A 218 12.83 5.23 9.78
C ALA A 218 14.03 5.81 9.00
N LYS A 219 13.92 7.06 8.51
CA LYS A 219 15.02 7.79 7.87
C LYS A 219 16.20 8.03 8.83
N PHE A 220 15.94 8.09 10.13
CA PHE A 220 16.92 8.32 11.19
C PHE A 220 17.10 7.09 12.08
N GLU A 221 16.87 5.88 11.55
CA GLU A 221 17.06 4.61 12.27
C GLU A 221 16.31 4.52 13.62
N GLY A 222 15.19 5.23 13.77
CA GLY A 222 14.38 5.26 15.00
C GLY A 222 14.71 6.40 15.95
N TYR A 223 15.58 7.35 15.58
CA TYR A 223 15.67 8.60 16.33
C TYR A 223 14.48 9.52 16.03
N PRO A 224 13.93 10.21 17.06
CA PRO A 224 12.95 11.28 16.88
C PRO A 224 13.59 12.53 16.24
N ASP A 225 12.74 13.34 15.64
CA ASP A 225 13.00 14.67 15.08
C ASP A 225 11.78 15.52 15.48
N THR A 226 11.89 16.16 16.65
CA THR A 226 10.76 16.70 17.41
C THR A 226 10.19 17.97 16.78
N ASP A 227 11.03 18.83 16.21
CA ASP A 227 10.60 20.05 15.54
C ASP A 227 10.50 19.92 14.00
N GLY A 228 11.01 18.82 13.44
CA GLY A 228 10.85 18.48 12.03
C GLY A 228 11.78 19.28 11.11
N ASP A 229 12.89 19.82 11.61
CA ASP A 229 13.87 20.55 10.81
C ASP A 229 14.76 19.64 9.94
N GLY A 230 14.67 18.32 10.17
CA GLY A 230 15.40 17.30 9.44
C GLY A 230 16.69 16.85 10.11
N ILE A 231 16.97 17.31 11.33
CA ILE A 231 18.07 16.88 12.20
C ILE A 231 17.45 16.09 13.36
N PRO A 232 17.84 14.82 13.58
CA PRO A 232 17.28 14.05 14.69
C PRO A 232 17.70 14.65 16.04
N ASP A 233 16.84 14.59 17.06
CA ASP A 233 17.02 15.23 18.39
C ASP A 233 18.38 14.95 19.04
N LYS A 234 18.97 13.79 18.76
CA LYS A 234 20.30 13.39 19.29
C LYS A 234 21.47 14.17 18.68
N ASP A 235 21.29 14.76 17.50
CA ASP A 235 22.27 15.54 16.75
C ASP A 235 21.86 17.04 16.68
N ASP A 236 20.72 17.40 17.27
CA ASP A 236 20.15 18.75 17.32
C ASP A 236 20.49 19.46 18.64
N LEU A 237 21.03 20.68 18.55
CA LEU A 237 21.35 21.53 19.70
C LEU A 237 20.15 22.33 20.21
N CYS A 238 19.08 22.43 19.41
CA CYS A 238 17.84 23.12 19.71
C CYS A 238 16.60 22.24 19.38
N PRO A 239 16.43 21.02 19.97
CA PRO A 239 15.48 19.97 19.52
C PRO A 239 13.98 20.30 19.52
N THR A 240 13.60 21.51 19.92
CA THR A 240 12.21 21.95 20.03
C THR A 240 11.89 23.16 19.16
N VAL A 241 12.89 23.70 18.46
CA VAL A 241 12.77 24.92 17.65
C VAL A 241 13.57 24.72 16.38
N ALA A 242 12.83 24.52 15.27
CA ALA A 242 13.44 24.21 13.99
C ALA A 242 14.51 25.23 13.59
N GLY A 243 15.67 24.74 13.17
CA GLY A 243 16.80 25.60 12.84
C GLY A 243 17.55 25.20 11.58
N LEU A 244 18.79 25.69 11.50
CA LEU A 244 19.63 25.52 10.32
C LEU A 244 20.67 24.42 10.56
N VAL A 245 20.91 23.60 9.53
CA VAL A 245 21.96 22.56 9.55
C VAL A 245 23.33 23.14 9.89
N ARG A 246 23.65 24.35 9.41
CA ARG A 246 24.95 25.02 9.71
C ARG A 246 25.14 25.35 11.19
N PHE A 247 24.05 25.41 11.97
CA PHE A 247 24.04 25.67 13.41
C PHE A 247 23.55 24.48 14.22
N HIS A 248 23.61 23.27 13.65
CA HIS A 248 23.17 22.03 14.31
C HIS A 248 21.75 22.14 14.87
N GLY A 249 20.82 22.64 14.06
CA GLY A 249 19.39 22.70 14.39
C GLY A 249 18.94 23.92 15.19
N CYS A 250 19.85 24.86 15.46
CA CYS A 250 19.46 26.13 16.06
C CYS A 250 19.06 27.19 15.02
N PRO A 251 18.04 28.02 15.32
CA PRO A 251 17.63 29.14 14.48
C PRO A 251 18.65 30.30 14.53
N ASP A 252 18.60 31.14 13.51
CA ASP A 252 19.35 32.39 13.34
C ASP A 252 18.35 33.38 12.75
N THR A 253 17.63 34.08 13.63
CA THR A 253 16.39 34.80 13.32
C THR A 253 16.66 36.06 12.50
N ASP A 254 17.76 36.76 12.77
CA ASP A 254 18.16 37.97 12.03
C ASP A 254 19.15 37.71 10.88
N GLY A 255 19.73 36.51 10.81
CA GLY A 255 20.58 36.08 9.71
C GLY A 255 22.00 36.65 9.78
N ASP A 256 22.45 37.14 10.94
CA ASP A 256 23.78 37.73 11.13
C ASP A 256 24.91 36.69 11.20
N GLY A 257 24.54 35.41 11.24
CA GLY A 257 25.48 34.29 11.29
C GLY A 257 25.76 33.79 12.70
N ILE A 258 25.07 34.29 13.72
CA ILE A 258 25.13 33.86 15.12
C ILE A 258 23.78 33.23 15.48
N PRO A 259 23.72 31.95 15.86
CA PRO A 259 22.45 31.32 16.22
C PRO A 259 21.84 32.01 17.44
N ASP A 260 20.51 32.06 17.52
CA ASP A 260 19.76 32.82 18.53
C ASP A 260 20.18 32.52 19.98
N LYS A 261 20.59 31.28 20.24
CA LYS A 261 21.09 30.85 21.57
C LYS A 261 22.39 31.56 22.01
N ASP A 262 23.18 32.01 21.04
CA ASP A 262 24.49 32.64 21.23
C ASP A 262 24.44 34.16 20.87
N ASN A 263 23.30 34.64 20.34
CA ASN A 263 23.07 36.04 19.95
C ASN A 263 22.46 36.83 21.12
N LEU A 264 23.08 37.96 21.51
CA LEU A 264 22.56 38.85 22.55
C LEU A 264 21.42 39.75 22.06
N CYS A 265 21.31 39.94 20.75
CA CYS A 265 20.28 40.72 20.09
C CYS A 265 19.62 39.92 18.94
N PRO A 266 18.95 38.76 19.19
CA PRO A 266 18.54 37.78 18.16
C PRO A 266 17.61 38.27 17.05
N THR A 267 17.09 39.49 17.15
CA THR A 267 16.11 40.06 16.21
C THR A 267 16.69 41.19 15.36
N ILE A 268 17.92 41.62 15.61
CA ILE A 268 18.56 42.74 14.92
C ILE A 268 20.01 42.36 14.67
N ALA A 269 20.34 42.18 13.39
CA ALA A 269 21.66 41.74 12.99
C ALA A 269 22.79 42.64 13.53
N GLY A 270 23.84 42.01 14.06
CA GLY A 270 25.03 42.70 14.55
C GLY A 270 26.32 41.92 14.30
N PRO A 271 27.48 42.56 14.50
CA PRO A 271 28.77 41.89 14.36
C PRO A 271 29.01 40.83 15.44
N VAL A 272 29.77 39.79 15.06
CA VAL A 272 30.23 38.71 15.97
C VAL A 272 31.02 39.25 17.15
N GLN A 273 31.78 40.32 16.94
CA GLN A 273 32.57 41.00 17.98
C GLN A 273 31.70 41.52 19.12
N LEU A 274 30.46 41.90 18.83
CA LEU A 274 29.47 42.41 19.79
C LEU A 274 28.36 41.39 20.09
N ARG A 275 28.62 40.10 19.81
CA ARG A 275 27.69 38.99 20.02
C ARG A 275 26.32 39.22 19.39
N GLY A 276 26.31 39.76 18.18
CA GLY A 276 25.10 39.94 17.37
C GLY A 276 24.32 41.21 17.68
N CYS A 277 24.84 42.10 18.53
CA CYS A 277 24.21 43.41 18.75
C CYS A 277 24.76 44.48 17.80
N PRO A 278 23.89 45.35 17.24
CA PRO A 278 24.32 46.44 16.36
C PRO A 278 25.16 47.47 17.11
N ASP A 279 25.99 48.17 16.34
CA ASP A 279 26.81 49.32 16.74
C ASP A 279 26.69 50.34 15.60
N ARG A 280 25.81 51.31 15.81
CA ARG A 280 25.35 52.25 14.76
C ARG A 280 26.40 53.30 14.40
N ASP A 281 27.21 53.73 15.36
CA ASP A 281 28.21 54.77 15.15
C ASP A 281 29.65 54.24 15.00
N GLY A 282 29.86 52.96 15.29
CA GLY A 282 31.10 52.24 15.05
C GLY A 282 32.18 52.52 16.09
N ASP A 283 31.81 52.93 17.30
CA ASP A 283 32.78 53.21 18.37
C ASP A 283 33.25 51.94 19.13
N GLY A 284 32.64 50.79 18.83
CA GLY A 284 32.95 49.50 19.41
C GLY A 284 32.12 49.14 20.64
N ILE A 285 31.10 49.92 20.99
CA ILE A 285 30.11 49.65 22.03
C ILE A 285 28.78 49.34 21.35
N ALA A 286 28.14 48.25 21.78
CA ALA A 286 26.84 47.90 21.21
C ALA A 286 25.78 48.95 21.58
N ASP A 287 24.84 49.25 20.67
CA ASP A 287 23.76 50.22 20.85
C ASP A 287 22.99 50.07 22.18
N LYS A 288 22.86 48.83 22.67
CA LYS A 288 22.16 48.51 23.92
C LYS A 288 22.94 48.91 25.18
N ASP A 289 24.25 49.05 25.06
CA ASP A 289 25.20 49.40 26.13
C ASP A 289 25.75 50.84 25.95
N ASP A 290 25.40 51.50 24.85
CA ASP A 290 25.82 52.86 24.49
C ASP A 290 24.78 53.91 24.91
N LYS A 291 25.24 54.94 25.63
CA LYS A 291 24.42 56.09 26.03
C LYS A 291 24.17 57.08 24.89
N CYS A 292 25.02 57.10 23.88
CA CYS A 292 25.00 58.00 22.73
C CYS A 292 25.08 57.23 21.39
N PRO A 293 24.16 56.30 21.09
CA PRO A 293 24.27 55.27 20.04
C PRO A 293 24.17 55.78 18.58
N ASP A 294 24.29 57.09 18.38
CA ASP A 294 24.30 57.74 17.06
C ASP A 294 25.52 58.66 16.92
N GLN A 295 26.44 58.68 17.90
CA GLN A 295 27.61 59.56 17.96
C GLN A 295 28.79 58.84 18.61
N PRO A 296 29.88 58.60 17.87
CA PRO A 296 30.96 57.77 18.37
C PRO A 296 31.64 58.42 19.57
N GLY A 297 31.84 57.65 20.64
CA GLY A 297 32.43 58.15 21.87
C GLY A 297 33.52 57.26 22.44
N LEU A 298 33.83 57.50 23.71
CA LEU A 298 34.86 56.76 24.43
C LEU A 298 34.21 55.72 25.36
N ALA A 299 34.82 54.54 25.45
CA ALA A 299 34.38 53.49 26.37
C ALA A 299 34.30 53.96 27.83
N GLN A 300 35.18 54.88 28.26
CA GLN A 300 35.14 55.45 29.61
C GLN A 300 33.86 56.27 29.90
N PHE A 301 33.19 56.74 28.84
CA PHE A 301 31.95 57.53 28.90
C PHE A 301 30.73 56.76 28.39
N SER A 302 30.84 55.42 28.29
CA SER A 302 29.75 54.56 27.78
C SER A 302 29.28 54.99 26.39
N GLY A 303 30.22 55.34 25.50
CA GLY A 303 29.96 55.63 24.09
C GLY A 303 29.61 57.08 23.77
N CYS A 304 29.69 57.97 24.76
CA CYS A 304 29.50 59.41 24.50
C CYS A 304 30.82 60.14 24.19
N PRO A 305 30.80 61.11 23.25
CA PRO A 305 31.94 61.96 22.96
C PRO A 305 32.23 62.94 24.11
N ASP A 306 33.46 63.42 24.17
CA ASP A 306 33.94 64.51 25.04
C ASP A 306 34.73 65.46 24.13
N THR A 307 34.02 66.43 23.56
CA THR A 307 34.49 67.24 22.44
C THR A 307 35.59 68.22 22.85
N ASP A 308 35.56 68.73 24.09
CA ASP A 308 36.56 69.67 24.61
C ASP A 308 37.59 69.06 25.56
N GLY A 309 37.42 67.79 25.95
CA GLY A 309 38.38 67.00 26.70
C GLY A 309 38.46 67.38 28.17
N ASP A 310 37.40 67.95 28.74
CA ASP A 310 37.36 68.40 30.13
C ASP A 310 37.06 67.27 31.14
N GLY A 311 36.72 66.08 30.63
CA GLY A 311 36.42 64.89 31.40
C GLY A 311 34.93 64.68 31.69
N ILE A 312 34.04 65.50 31.12
CA ILE A 312 32.58 65.36 31.16
C ILE A 312 32.10 65.09 29.72
N PRO A 313 31.35 64.00 29.48
CA PRO A 313 30.86 63.74 28.13
C PRO A 313 29.83 64.77 27.68
N ASP A 314 29.75 65.03 26.37
CA ASP A 314 28.92 66.08 25.76
C ASP A 314 27.44 66.01 26.14
N ASN A 315 26.93 64.81 26.45
CA ASN A 315 25.55 64.59 26.88
C ASN A 315 25.28 64.99 28.34
N GLU A 316 26.34 65.13 29.14
CA GLU A 316 26.31 65.53 30.55
C GLU A 316 26.95 66.94 30.76
N ASP A 317 27.62 67.49 29.74
CA ASP A 317 28.21 68.83 29.72
C ASP A 317 27.22 69.93 29.27
N LYS A 318 27.15 71.03 30.01
CA LYS A 318 26.37 72.22 29.64
C LYS A 318 27.05 73.11 28.61
N CYS A 319 28.36 73.01 28.46
CA CYS A 319 29.17 73.76 27.53
C CYS A 319 30.09 72.85 26.69
N PRO A 320 29.57 71.89 25.89
CA PRO A 320 30.31 70.78 25.24
C PRO A 320 31.45 71.12 24.28
N THR A 321 31.79 72.40 24.13
CA THR A 321 32.79 72.89 23.17
C THR A 321 33.82 73.78 23.83
N VAL A 322 33.72 74.01 25.14
CA VAL A 322 34.59 74.91 25.90
C VAL A 322 34.84 74.32 27.27
N ALA A 323 36.04 73.77 27.46
CA ALA A 323 36.41 73.05 28.67
C ALA A 323 36.12 73.83 29.97
N GLY A 324 35.52 73.14 30.93
CA GLY A 324 35.24 73.67 32.26
C GLY A 324 35.49 72.65 33.37
N PRO A 325 35.36 73.05 34.64
CA PRO A 325 35.48 72.11 35.74
C PRO A 325 34.17 71.35 35.98
N VAL A 326 34.28 70.12 36.48
CA VAL A 326 33.13 69.32 36.98
C VAL A 326 32.27 70.11 37.99
N SER A 327 32.90 70.96 38.81
CA SER A 327 32.19 71.82 39.77
C SER A 327 31.20 72.81 39.13
N ASN A 328 31.38 73.12 37.84
CA ASN A 328 30.52 74.02 37.07
C ASN A 328 29.88 73.34 35.85
N GLN A 329 29.71 72.01 35.90
CA GLN A 329 29.02 71.24 34.86
C GLN A 329 29.62 71.47 33.45
N GLY A 330 30.96 71.52 33.38
CA GLY A 330 31.74 71.68 32.14
C GLY A 330 31.75 73.08 31.54
N CYS A 331 31.10 74.06 32.18
CA CYS A 331 31.20 75.44 31.72
C CYS A 331 32.39 76.21 32.32
N PRO A 332 33.08 77.08 31.55
CA PRO A 332 34.17 77.90 32.06
C PRO A 332 33.70 78.89 33.13
N ASP A 333 34.56 79.12 34.11
CA ASP A 333 34.27 80.02 35.22
C ASP A 333 34.39 81.49 34.77
N THR A 334 33.25 82.14 34.58
CA THR A 334 33.17 83.56 34.14
C THR A 334 33.78 84.56 35.13
N THR A 335 34.23 84.09 36.31
CA THR A 335 34.88 84.92 37.33
C THR A 335 36.41 84.97 37.21
N LYS A 336 37.04 84.20 36.32
CA LYS A 336 38.48 84.26 36.01
C LYS A 336 38.74 84.82 34.62
N VAL A 337 38.44 86.10 34.41
CA VAL A 337 39.12 86.86 33.36
C VAL A 337 40.58 87.03 33.82
N VAL A 338 41.51 86.31 33.19
CA VAL A 338 42.95 86.57 33.36
C VAL A 338 43.23 87.94 32.72
N PRO A 339 43.88 88.88 33.43
CA PRO A 339 44.22 90.21 32.93
C PRO A 339 45.25 90.19 31.79
#